data_AF-L2GLJ3-F1
#
_entry.id   AF-L2GLJ3-F1
#
_cell.length_a   1.000
_cell.length_b   1.000
_cell.length_c   1.000
_cell.angle_alpha   90.00
_cell.angle_beta   90.00
_cell.angle_gamma   90.00
#
_symmetry.space_group_name_H-M   'P 1'
#
loop_
_entity.id
_entity.type
_entity.pdbx_description
1 polymer ?
#
loop_
_entity_poly.entity_id
_entity_poly.type
_entity_poly.pdbx_seq_one_letter_code
_entity_poly.pdbx_strand_id
1 'polypeptide(L)'
;MELGHLFTGHAILVSSLIATITITESTRYASSLRYITELPFIKVAGERGAVLLLFAISIIVLIAMDFLASQAKVSGLKKFYRRAKKAKTAHVERTLITFITFICAYIFQSLNFRTYNLLGIALLMMNLNTLLYLFEIEFVKAWLYLSFLFCNTLVLCFTFIYNAEKYYSIVVSLISIRF
;
A
#
# COMPACT_ATOMS: atom_id res chain seq x y z
N MET A 1 -19.31 -18.29 23.17
CA MET A 1 -18.49 -18.47 21.96
C MET A 1 -18.03 -17.15 21.31
N GLU A 2 -18.39 -15.97 21.83
CA GLU A 2 -18.09 -14.68 21.18
C GLU A 2 -16.73 -14.06 21.57
N LEU A 3 -16.26 -14.29 22.79
CA LEU A 3 -14.96 -13.76 23.27
C LEU A 3 -13.77 -14.30 22.45
N GLY A 4 -13.77 -15.57 22.06
CA GLY A 4 -12.66 -16.17 21.29
C GLY A 4 -12.48 -15.54 19.91
N HIS A 5 -13.58 -15.23 19.22
CA HIS A 5 -13.52 -14.53 17.93
C HIS A 5 -13.06 -13.07 18.09
N LEU A 6 -13.46 -12.41 19.17
CA LEU A 6 -12.99 -11.05 19.49
C LEU A 6 -11.48 -11.01 19.73
N PHE A 7 -10.94 -11.95 20.53
CA PHE A 7 -9.50 -12.05 20.78
C PHE A 7 -8.71 -12.37 19.51
N THR A 8 -9.23 -13.27 18.67
CA THR A 8 -8.61 -13.58 17.37
C THR A 8 -8.55 -12.34 16.48
N GLY A 9 -9.64 -11.56 16.41
CA GLY A 9 -9.68 -10.31 15.64
C GLY A 9 -8.66 -9.27 16.14
N HIS A 10 -8.55 -9.09 17.46
CA HIS A 10 -7.56 -8.19 18.06
C HIS A 10 -6.13 -8.65 17.79
N ALA A 11 -5.85 -9.94 17.91
CA ALA A 11 -4.53 -10.49 17.62
C ALA A 11 -4.11 -10.23 16.16
N ILE A 12 -5.03 -10.39 15.19
CA ILE A 12 -4.76 -10.09 13.77
C ILE A 12 -4.49 -8.59 13.57
N LEU A 13 -5.28 -7.72 14.20
CA LEU A 13 -5.08 -6.26 14.13
C LEU A 13 -3.71 -5.85 14.68
N VAL A 14 -3.37 -6.30 15.89
CA VAL A 14 -2.11 -5.93 16.55
C VAL A 14 -0.92 -6.50 15.78
N SER A 15 -0.98 -7.77 15.36
CA SER A 15 0.12 -8.39 14.61
C SER A 15 0.35 -7.76 13.24
N SER A 16 -0.71 -7.37 12.51
CA SER A 16 -0.58 -6.67 11.23
C SER A 16 0.01 -5.26 11.39
N LEU A 17 -0.38 -4.54 12.44
CA LEU A 17 0.20 -3.24 12.77
C LEU A 17 1.69 -3.36 13.11
N ILE A 18 2.05 -4.27 14.03
CA ILE A 18 3.45 -4.49 14.43
C ILE A 18 4.29 -4.88 13.22
N ALA A 19 3.84 -5.85 12.43
CA ALA A 19 4.55 -6.27 11.23
C ALA A 19 4.76 -5.12 10.24
N THR A 20 3.74 -4.28 10.05
CA THR A 20 3.83 -3.09 9.17
C THR A 20 4.92 -2.14 9.66
N ILE A 21 4.96 -1.83 10.95
CA ILE A 21 5.99 -0.96 11.54
C ILE A 21 7.37 -1.59 11.40
N THR A 22 7.53 -2.86 11.78
CA THR A 22 8.81 -3.58 11.72
C THR A 22 9.37 -3.67 10.31
N ILE A 23 8.53 -3.95 9.30
CA ILE A 23 8.98 -4.04 7.90
C ILE A 23 9.33 -2.65 7.36
N THR A 24 8.58 -1.62 7.74
CA THR A 24 8.86 -0.22 7.32
C THR A 24 10.23 0.26 7.81
N GLU A 25 10.62 -0.12 9.02
CA GLU A 25 11.92 0.21 9.63
C GLU A 25 13.03 -0.78 9.27
N SER A 26 12.71 -1.88 8.56
CA SER A 26 13.68 -2.88 8.17
C SER A 26 14.69 -2.33 7.17
N THR A 27 15.97 -2.38 7.53
CA THR A 27 17.08 -2.01 6.65
C THR A 27 17.14 -2.86 5.38
N ARG A 28 16.68 -4.12 5.42
CA ARG A 28 16.65 -5.00 4.24
C ARG A 28 15.62 -4.56 3.22
N TYR A 29 14.42 -4.21 3.67
CA TYR A 29 13.36 -3.73 2.80
C TYR A 29 13.74 -2.38 2.18
N ALA A 30 14.25 -1.48 3.03
CA ALA A 30 14.86 -0.22 2.67
C ALA A 30 15.92 -0.36 1.55
N SER A 31 16.88 -1.27 1.70
CA SER A 31 17.91 -1.53 0.69
C SER A 31 17.34 -2.12 -0.60
N SER A 32 16.30 -2.94 -0.51
CA SER A 32 15.65 -3.52 -1.69
C SER A 32 14.94 -2.45 -2.54
N LEU A 33 14.24 -1.52 -1.89
CA LEU A 33 13.65 -0.36 -2.57
C LEU A 33 14.72 0.54 -3.19
N ARG A 34 15.83 0.78 -2.49
CA ARG A 34 16.96 1.54 -3.04
C ARG A 34 17.58 0.87 -4.26
N TYR A 35 17.73 -0.46 -4.25
CA TYR A 35 18.22 -1.20 -5.41
C TYR A 35 17.32 -0.98 -6.65
N ILE A 36 15.99 -0.91 -6.47
CA ILE A 36 15.07 -0.58 -7.56
C ILE A 36 15.31 0.85 -8.07
N THR A 37 15.62 1.80 -7.19
CA THR A 37 15.92 3.18 -7.61
C THR A 37 17.23 3.32 -8.39
N GLU A 38 18.16 2.37 -8.24
CA GLU A 38 19.44 2.35 -8.95
C GLU A 38 19.33 1.80 -10.38
N LEU A 39 18.17 1.22 -10.75
CA LEU A 39 17.95 0.72 -12.11
C LEU A 39 18.07 1.86 -13.14
N PRO A 40 18.71 1.62 -14.31
CA PRO A 40 19.10 2.69 -15.25
C PRO A 40 17.94 3.57 -15.72
N PHE A 41 16.75 2.98 -15.85
CA PHE A 41 15.53 3.64 -16.31
C PHE A 41 14.73 4.33 -15.18
N ILE A 42 15.09 4.11 -13.90
CA ILE A 42 14.44 4.71 -12.72
C ILE A 42 15.31 5.77 -12.07
N LYS A 43 16.63 5.67 -12.24
CA LYS A 43 17.64 6.53 -11.60
C LYS A 43 17.35 8.04 -11.71
N VAL A 44 16.73 8.48 -12.80
CA VAL A 44 16.36 9.89 -13.04
C VAL A 44 15.21 10.37 -12.14
N ALA A 45 14.28 9.47 -11.79
CA ALA A 45 13.08 9.77 -10.98
C ALA A 45 13.22 9.34 -9.50
N GLY A 46 14.27 8.58 -9.15
CA GLY A 46 14.56 8.15 -7.78
C GLY A 46 13.42 7.34 -7.15
N GLU A 47 13.17 7.59 -5.85
CA GLU A 47 12.16 6.87 -5.05
C GLU A 47 10.72 7.04 -5.60
N ARG A 48 10.42 8.19 -6.21
CA ARG A 48 9.14 8.43 -6.91
C ARG A 48 8.98 7.50 -8.10
N GLY A 49 10.05 7.36 -8.88
CA GLY A 49 10.09 6.44 -10.02
C GLY A 49 9.89 4.99 -9.60
N ALA A 50 10.46 4.58 -8.48
CA ALA A 50 10.26 3.23 -7.94
C ALA A 50 8.80 2.97 -7.56
N VAL A 51 8.13 3.90 -6.87
CA VAL A 51 6.70 3.75 -6.54
C VAL A 51 5.84 3.75 -7.80
N LEU A 52 6.11 4.63 -8.77
CA LEU A 52 5.39 4.64 -10.05
C LEU A 52 5.60 3.35 -10.86
N LEU A 53 6.80 2.76 -10.83
CA LEU A 53 7.05 1.44 -11.41
C LEU A 53 6.18 0.37 -10.72
N LEU A 54 6.13 0.36 -9.38
CA LEU A 54 5.31 -0.58 -8.64
C LEU A 54 3.82 -0.42 -8.95
N PHE A 55 3.34 0.82 -9.17
CA PHE A 55 2.00 1.07 -9.70
C PHE A 55 1.80 0.50 -11.10
N ALA A 56 2.75 0.70 -12.01
CA ALA A 56 2.68 0.12 -13.36
C ALA A 56 2.60 -1.41 -13.32
N ILE A 57 3.38 -2.06 -12.45
CA ILE A 57 3.30 -3.50 -12.20
C ILE A 57 1.91 -3.90 -11.70
N SER A 58 1.32 -3.12 -10.79
CA SER A 58 -0.05 -3.35 -10.30
C SER A 58 -1.08 -3.30 -11.43
N ILE A 59 -0.92 -2.37 -12.39
CA ILE A 59 -1.79 -2.29 -13.57
C ILE A 59 -1.64 -3.54 -14.44
N ILE A 60 -0.42 -4.07 -14.60
CA ILE A 60 -0.20 -5.34 -15.32
C ILE A 60 -0.93 -6.49 -14.62
N VAL A 61 -0.89 -6.56 -13.29
CA VAL A 61 -1.65 -7.56 -12.50
C VAL A 61 -3.16 -7.43 -12.76
N LEU A 62 -3.68 -6.21 -12.85
CA LEU A 62 -5.08 -5.96 -13.16
C LEU A 62 -5.47 -6.50 -14.55
N ILE A 63 -4.64 -6.26 -15.57
CA ILE A 63 -4.84 -6.79 -16.93
C ILE A 63 -4.81 -8.32 -16.93
N ALA A 64 -3.84 -8.91 -16.23
CA ALA A 64 -3.72 -10.36 -16.09
C ALA A 64 -4.97 -10.98 -15.45
N MET A 65 -5.54 -10.34 -14.43
CA MET A 65 -6.80 -10.80 -13.83
C MET A 65 -7.99 -10.71 -14.78
N ASP A 66 -8.07 -9.67 -15.61
CA ASP A 66 -9.15 -9.53 -16.58
C ASP A 66 -9.07 -10.60 -17.67
N PHE A 67 -7.85 -10.90 -18.10
CA PHE A 67 -7.57 -12.02 -18.99
C PHE A 67 -7.99 -13.35 -18.36
N LEU A 68 -7.56 -13.63 -17.12
CA LEU A 68 -7.91 -14.86 -16.40
C LEU A 68 -9.42 -15.01 -16.18
N ALA A 69 -10.12 -13.92 -15.84
CA ALA A 69 -11.57 -13.92 -15.72
C ALA A 69 -12.24 -14.24 -17.07
N SER A 70 -11.77 -13.61 -18.16
CA SER A 70 -12.29 -13.84 -19.50
C SER A 70 -12.09 -15.29 -19.95
N GLN A 71 -10.90 -15.85 -19.74
CA GLN A 71 -10.61 -17.25 -20.03
C GLN A 71 -11.50 -18.19 -19.22
N ALA A 72 -11.66 -17.94 -17.92
CA ALA A 72 -12.54 -18.75 -17.08
C ALA A 72 -14.01 -18.69 -17.48
N LYS A 73 -14.47 -17.56 -18.04
CA LYS A 73 -15.82 -17.44 -18.60
C LYS A 73 -15.97 -18.31 -19.85
N VAL A 74 -15.00 -18.28 -20.75
CA VAL A 74 -14.99 -19.09 -21.99
C VAL A 74 -14.92 -20.58 -21.65
N SER A 75 -14.07 -20.98 -20.71
CA SER A 75 -13.91 -22.38 -20.27
C SER A 75 -15.04 -22.88 -19.35
N GLY A 76 -16.10 -22.10 -19.12
CA GLY A 76 -17.25 -22.51 -18.31
C GLY A 76 -17.00 -22.61 -16.79
N LEU A 77 -15.85 -22.14 -16.30
CA LEU A 77 -15.46 -22.18 -14.89
C LEU A 77 -16.14 -21.07 -14.06
N LYS A 78 -17.46 -21.17 -13.89
CA LYS A 78 -18.31 -20.13 -13.25
C LYS A 78 -17.79 -19.68 -11.87
N LYS A 79 -17.32 -20.60 -11.03
CA LYS A 79 -16.79 -20.28 -9.68
C LYS A 79 -15.51 -19.44 -9.76
N PHE A 80 -14.56 -19.84 -10.60
CA PHE A 80 -13.30 -19.10 -10.78
C PHE A 80 -13.55 -17.74 -11.42
N TYR A 81 -14.41 -17.65 -12.44
CA TYR A 81 -14.81 -16.37 -13.05
C TYR A 81 -15.33 -15.37 -12.00
N ARG A 82 -16.23 -15.81 -11.11
CA ARG A 82 -16.75 -14.95 -10.02
C ARG A 82 -15.65 -14.50 -9.06
N ARG A 83 -14.72 -15.39 -8.70
CA ARG A 83 -13.56 -15.06 -7.84
C ARG A 83 -12.64 -14.05 -8.49
N ALA A 84 -12.23 -14.28 -9.73
CA ALA A 84 -11.36 -13.39 -10.48
C ALA A 84 -11.99 -12.00 -10.65
N LYS A 85 -13.30 -11.93 -10.94
CA LYS A 85 -14.03 -10.65 -11.02
C LYS A 85 -14.04 -9.90 -9.68
N LYS A 86 -14.28 -10.60 -8.57
CA LYS A 86 -14.27 -9.97 -7.23
C LYS A 86 -12.86 -9.54 -6.80
N ALA A 87 -11.84 -10.34 -7.09
CA ALA A 87 -10.44 -9.98 -6.91
C ALA A 87 -10.06 -8.74 -7.72
N LYS A 88 -10.51 -8.65 -8.97
CA LYS A 88 -10.35 -7.48 -9.85
C LYS A 88 -10.93 -6.22 -9.23
N THR A 89 -12.21 -6.25 -8.85
CA THR A 89 -12.86 -5.09 -8.23
C THR A 89 -12.12 -4.62 -6.97
N ALA A 90 -11.80 -5.55 -6.06
CA ALA A 90 -11.06 -5.22 -4.85
C ALA A 90 -9.66 -4.66 -5.15
N HIS A 91 -8.98 -5.17 -6.18
CA HIS A 91 -7.67 -4.66 -6.58
C HIS A 91 -7.75 -3.24 -7.14
N VAL A 92 -8.76 -2.92 -7.95
CA VAL A 92 -9.00 -1.56 -8.46
C VAL A 92 -9.22 -0.58 -7.32
N GLU A 93 -10.13 -0.91 -6.38
CA GLU A 93 -10.43 -0.06 -5.23
C GLU A 93 -9.18 0.24 -4.40
N ARG A 94 -8.38 -0.79 -4.11
CA ARG A 94 -7.15 -0.64 -3.32
C ARG A 94 -6.06 0.12 -4.07
N THR A 95 -5.94 -0.10 -5.38
CA THR A 95 -4.98 0.64 -6.21
C THR A 95 -5.33 2.13 -6.21
N LEU A 96 -6.63 2.47 -6.33
CA LEU A 96 -7.12 3.85 -6.23
C LEU A 96 -6.80 4.46 -4.86
N ILE A 97 -7.04 3.74 -3.75
CA ILE A 97 -6.73 4.23 -2.40
C ILE A 97 -5.23 4.56 -2.27
N THR A 98 -4.34 3.67 -2.71
CA THR A 98 -2.89 3.94 -2.64
C THR A 98 -2.47 5.05 -3.59
N PHE A 99 -3.09 5.16 -4.76
CA PHE A 99 -2.81 6.23 -5.71
C PHE A 99 -3.21 7.60 -5.14
N ILE A 100 -4.41 7.70 -4.53
CA ILE A 100 -4.86 8.91 -3.84
C ILE A 100 -3.92 9.24 -2.68
N THR A 101 -3.56 8.25 -1.86
CA THR A 101 -2.62 8.43 -0.74
C THR A 101 -1.26 8.96 -1.21
N PHE A 102 -0.74 8.43 -2.32
CA PHE A 102 0.50 8.90 -2.93
C PHE A 102 0.38 10.35 -3.44
N ILE A 103 -0.71 10.68 -4.16
CA ILE A 103 -0.94 12.04 -4.65
C ILE A 103 -1.04 13.03 -3.49
N CYS A 104 -1.77 12.69 -2.43
CA CYS A 104 -1.86 13.53 -1.23
C CYS A 104 -0.47 13.79 -0.64
N ALA A 105 0.32 12.74 -0.43
CA ALA A 105 1.67 12.88 0.10
C ALA A 105 2.60 13.68 -0.83
N TYR A 106 2.42 13.54 -2.15
CA TYR A 106 3.16 14.29 -3.15
C TYR A 106 2.83 15.78 -3.13
N ILE A 107 1.55 16.15 -3.14
CA ILE A 107 1.07 17.54 -3.14
C ILE A 107 1.54 18.26 -1.86
N PHE A 108 1.43 17.61 -0.71
CA PHE A 108 1.84 18.17 0.57
C PHE A 108 3.34 18.04 0.86
N GLN A 109 4.13 17.55 -0.12
CA GLN A 109 5.59 17.40 -0.01
C GLN A 109 6.03 16.59 1.22
N SER A 110 5.22 15.64 1.66
CA SER A 110 5.51 14.77 2.82
C SER A 110 6.24 13.48 2.44
N LEU A 111 6.52 13.31 1.15
CA LEU A 111 7.23 12.14 0.63
C LEU A 111 8.68 12.09 1.12
N ASN A 112 8.91 11.22 2.08
CA ASN A 112 10.21 10.84 2.60
C ASN A 112 10.41 9.32 2.51
N PHE A 113 11.62 8.88 2.87
CA PHE A 113 11.99 7.46 2.87
C PHE A 113 10.97 6.53 3.55
N ARG A 114 10.43 6.93 4.71
CA ARG A 114 9.44 6.13 5.44
C ARG A 114 8.12 6.03 4.69
N THR A 115 7.65 7.14 4.12
CA THR A 115 6.41 7.13 3.32
C THR A 115 6.56 6.31 2.04
N TYR A 116 7.72 6.32 1.38
CA TYR A 116 7.98 5.45 0.23
C TYR A 116 8.00 3.97 0.62
N ASN A 117 8.61 3.63 1.75
CA ASN A 117 8.57 2.26 2.27
C ASN A 117 7.13 1.81 2.54
N LEU A 118 6.32 2.63 3.22
CA LEU A 118 4.92 2.32 3.50
C LEU A 118 4.10 2.15 2.21
N LEU A 119 4.30 3.02 1.21
CA LEU A 119 3.63 2.90 -0.09
C LEU A 119 4.05 1.64 -0.84
N GLY A 120 5.35 1.30 -0.82
CA GLY A 120 5.85 0.05 -1.39
C GLY A 120 5.25 -1.18 -0.71
N ILE A 121 5.16 -1.18 0.63
CA ILE A 121 4.54 -2.27 1.40
C ILE A 121 3.05 -2.35 1.06
N ALA A 122 2.34 -1.22 0.97
CA ALA A 122 0.93 -1.20 0.59
C ALA A 122 0.70 -1.88 -0.77
N LEU A 123 1.50 -1.55 -1.78
CA LEU A 123 1.43 -2.15 -3.10
C LEU A 123 1.75 -3.65 -3.07
N LEU A 124 2.76 -4.07 -2.31
CA LEU A 124 3.09 -5.49 -2.14
C LEU A 124 1.95 -6.27 -1.47
N MET A 125 1.43 -5.77 -0.35
CA MET A 125 0.36 -6.39 0.42
C MET A 125 -0.92 -6.49 -0.40
N MET A 126 -1.25 -5.45 -1.18
CA MET A 126 -2.39 -5.47 -2.10
C MET A 126 -2.23 -6.54 -3.18
N ASN A 127 -1.07 -6.63 -3.84
CA ASN A 127 -0.81 -7.63 -4.88
C ASN A 127 -0.90 -9.06 -4.33
N LEU A 128 -0.28 -9.32 -3.17
CA LEU A 128 -0.38 -10.61 -2.48
C LEU A 128 -1.83 -10.92 -2.06
N ASN A 129 -2.57 -9.92 -1.55
CA ASN A 129 -3.96 -10.11 -1.18
C ASN A 129 -4.83 -10.54 -2.36
N THR A 130 -4.60 -9.92 -3.52
CA THR A 130 -5.27 -10.25 -4.77
C THR A 130 -4.98 -11.69 -5.21
N LEU A 131 -3.74 -12.16 -5.09
CA LEU A 131 -3.40 -13.56 -5.36
C LEU A 131 -4.13 -14.51 -4.40
N LEU A 132 -4.12 -14.23 -3.09
CA LEU A 132 -4.84 -15.06 -2.11
C LEU A 132 -6.35 -15.06 -2.31
N TYR A 133 -6.90 -13.99 -2.89
CA TYR A 133 -8.29 -13.93 -3.30
C TYR A 133 -8.62 -14.98 -4.37
N LEU A 134 -7.69 -15.26 -5.29
CA LEU A 134 -7.86 -16.31 -6.30
C LEU A 134 -7.79 -17.72 -5.68
N PHE A 135 -6.92 -17.92 -4.69
CA PHE A 135 -6.70 -19.21 -4.01
C PHE A 135 -7.65 -19.50 -2.83
N GLU A 136 -8.57 -18.59 -2.48
CA GLU A 136 -9.53 -18.75 -1.36
C GLU A 136 -8.90 -18.91 0.03
N ILE A 137 -7.71 -18.33 0.26
CA ILE A 137 -7.05 -18.37 1.57
C ILE A 137 -7.53 -17.19 2.43
N GLU A 138 -8.53 -17.42 3.28
CA GLU A 138 -9.27 -16.32 3.93
C GLU A 138 -8.55 -15.62 5.07
N PHE A 139 -7.86 -16.36 5.94
CA PHE A 139 -7.22 -15.79 7.14
C PHE A 139 -6.07 -14.83 6.78
N VAL A 140 -5.16 -15.28 5.92
CA VAL A 140 -4.01 -14.48 5.48
C VAL A 140 -4.47 -13.27 4.64
N LYS A 141 -5.57 -13.40 3.90
CA LYS A 141 -6.21 -12.29 3.18
C LYS A 141 -6.67 -11.18 4.13
N ALA A 142 -7.24 -11.48 5.29
CA ALA A 142 -7.62 -10.44 6.25
C ALA A 142 -6.39 -9.68 6.78
N TRP A 143 -5.33 -10.43 7.13
CA TRP A 143 -4.09 -9.86 7.64
C TRP A 143 -3.36 -8.96 6.62
N LEU A 144 -3.27 -9.39 5.35
CA LEU A 144 -2.68 -8.59 4.27
C LEU A 144 -3.50 -7.32 4.00
N TYR A 145 -4.84 -7.42 4.08
CA TYR A 145 -5.71 -6.26 3.88
C TYR A 145 -5.55 -5.23 5.00
N LEU A 146 -5.47 -5.65 6.26
CA LEU A 146 -5.23 -4.75 7.39
C LEU A 146 -3.86 -4.09 7.31
N SER A 147 -2.82 -4.84 6.93
CA SER A 147 -1.47 -4.29 6.70
C SER A 147 -1.48 -3.22 5.61
N PHE A 148 -2.20 -3.47 4.50
CA PHE A 148 -2.43 -2.48 3.46
C PHE A 148 -3.12 -1.21 3.99
N LEU A 149 -4.17 -1.36 4.80
CA LEU A 149 -4.88 -0.22 5.38
C LEU A 149 -3.98 0.58 6.30
N PHE A 150 -3.25 -0.07 7.21
CA PHE A 150 -2.30 0.59 8.11
C PHE A 150 -1.23 1.35 7.34
N CYS A 151 -0.67 0.79 6.28
CA CYS A 151 0.30 1.50 5.45
C CYS A 151 -0.25 2.81 4.90
N ASN A 152 -1.43 2.78 4.28
CA ASN A 152 -2.04 3.98 3.70
C ASN A 152 -2.43 5.00 4.78
N THR A 153 -3.03 4.55 5.89
CA THR A 153 -3.39 5.41 7.02
C THR A 153 -2.17 6.07 7.63
N LEU A 154 -1.07 5.33 7.84
CA LEU A 154 0.18 5.89 8.38
C LEU A 154 0.77 6.93 7.43
N VAL A 155 0.76 6.71 6.11
CA VAL A 155 1.22 7.72 5.13
C VAL A 155 0.38 8.99 5.22
N LEU A 156 -0.95 8.87 5.34
CA LEU A 156 -1.82 10.03 5.54
C LEU A 156 -1.52 10.74 6.86
N CYS A 157 -1.37 10.01 7.97
CA CYS A 157 -0.98 10.58 9.26
C CYS A 157 0.35 11.34 9.16
N PHE A 158 1.38 10.75 8.56
CA PHE A 158 2.66 11.43 8.34
C PHE A 158 2.51 12.67 7.46
N THR A 159 1.63 12.61 6.46
CA THR A 159 1.36 13.76 5.58
C THR A 159 0.75 14.93 6.33
N PHE A 160 -0.24 14.69 7.19
CA PHE A 160 -0.89 15.75 7.96
C PHE A 160 -0.02 16.26 9.12
N ILE A 161 0.69 15.38 9.82
CA ILE A 161 1.58 15.76 10.93
C ILE A 161 2.76 16.59 10.41
N TYR A 162 3.44 16.15 9.35
CA TYR A 162 4.60 16.85 8.81
C TYR A 162 4.24 18.26 8.32
N ASN A 163 3.05 18.40 7.72
CA ASN A 163 2.59 19.71 7.26
C ASN A 163 2.21 20.62 8.43
N ALA A 164 1.62 20.08 9.50
CA ALA A 164 1.33 20.85 10.72
C ALA A 164 2.60 21.43 11.36
N GLU A 165 3.68 20.65 11.44
CA GLU A 165 5.00 21.13 11.92
C GLU A 165 5.58 22.23 11.02
N LYS A 166 5.47 22.07 9.69
CA LYS A 166 5.92 23.08 8.72
C LYS A 166 5.15 24.39 8.87
N TYR A 167 3.83 24.34 9.03
CA TYR A 167 3.03 25.55 9.25
C TYR A 167 3.31 26.20 10.61
N TYR A 168 3.47 25.40 11.67
CA TYR A 168 3.80 25.92 13.00
C TYR A 168 5.16 26.63 13.01
N SER A 169 6.20 26.04 12.41
CA SER A 169 7.53 26.66 12.31
C SER A 169 7.54 27.94 11.47
N ILE A 170 6.75 28.01 10.39
CA ILE A 170 6.58 29.24 9.59
C ILE A 170 5.89 30.34 10.42
N VAL A 171 4.85 30.00 11.19
CA VAL A 171 4.16 30.96 12.06
C VAL A 171 5.08 31.46 13.17
N VAL A 172 5.82 30.56 13.83
CA VAL A 172 6.78 30.93 14.88
C VAL A 172 7.89 31.82 14.33
N SER A 173 8.47 31.49 13.17
CA SER A 173 9.51 32.33 12.54
C SER A 173 8.98 33.70 12.12
N LEU A 174 7.75 33.81 11.62
CA LEU A 174 7.10 35.09 11.32
C LEU A 174 6.86 35.94 12.58
N ILE A 175 6.59 35.31 13.72
CA ILE A 175 6.45 36.00 15.01
C ILE A 175 7.83 36.44 15.53
N SER A 176 8.86 35.61 15.42
CA SER A 176 10.22 35.92 15.87
C SER A 176 10.93 37.00 15.05
N ILE A 177 10.56 37.22 13.78
CA ILE A 177 11.09 38.32 12.96
C ILE A 177 10.45 39.68 13.32
N ARG A 178 9.34 39.68 14.06
CA ARG A 178 8.61 40.90 14.48
C ARG A 178 9.02 41.43 15.87
N PHE A 179 9.98 40.81 16.54
CA PHE A 179 10.60 41.29 17.78
C PHE A 179 12.08 41.53 17.56
#